data_AF-T1PL96-F1
#
_entry.id   AF-T1PL96-F1
#
_cell.length_a   1.000
_cell.length_b   1.000
_cell.length_c   1.000
_cell.angle_alpha   90.00
_cell.angle_beta   90.00
_cell.angle_gamma   90.00
#
_symmetry.space_group_name_H-M   'P 1'
#
loop_
_entity.id
_entity.type
_entity.pdbx_description
1 polymer ?
#
loop_
_entity_poly.entity_id
_entity_poly.type
_entity_poly.pdbx_seq_one_letter_code
_entity_poly.pdbx_strand_id
1 'polypeptide(L)'
;MVRITAEGMEGFSMLRAIISQSATMSKISYAAFRRLGLQSREYKGERFTTFTVSPRRTNSDWSLKVNALIIEDLPRRIYSDPILEDPTRCFTNYALADPDPRGNSPIDVELGADTYSAIRKDGCTAAGIGDVLAYNTQLGYVFAGPIKNMPRNG
;
A
#
# COMPACT_ATOMS: atom_id res chain seq x y z
N MET A 1 -4.83 -1.27 4.24
CA MET A 1 -6.21 -1.51 3.71
C MET A 1 -6.74 -0.22 3.12
N VAL A 2 -7.26 -0.26 1.91
CA VAL A 2 -7.79 0.91 1.17
C VAL A 2 -9.15 0.58 0.58
N ARG A 3 -9.97 1.61 0.36
CA ARG A 3 -11.20 1.50 -0.42
C ARG A 3 -10.85 1.67 -1.90
N ILE A 4 -11.34 0.76 -2.73
CA ILE A 4 -11.21 0.85 -4.18
C ILE A 4 -12.58 0.93 -4.82
N THR A 5 -12.74 1.90 -5.71
CA THR A 5 -13.89 2.06 -6.60
C THR A 5 -13.40 2.14 -8.04
N ALA A 6 -14.26 1.77 -8.98
CA ALA A 6 -13.99 1.89 -10.40
C ALA A 6 -15.30 2.11 -11.16
N GLU A 7 -15.18 2.50 -12.42
CA GLU A 7 -16.32 2.62 -13.31
C GLU A 7 -17.03 1.27 -13.45
N GLY A 8 -18.35 1.26 -13.26
CA GLY A 8 -19.18 0.04 -13.29
C GLY A 8 -19.23 -0.76 -11.98
N MET A 9 -18.52 -0.33 -10.91
CA MET A 9 -18.67 -0.95 -9.59
C MET A 9 -19.82 -0.32 -8.80
N GLU A 10 -20.68 -1.15 -8.19
CA GLU A 10 -21.62 -0.70 -7.16
C GLU A 10 -20.91 -0.62 -5.80
N GLY A 11 -20.61 0.60 -5.35
CA GLY A 11 -19.94 0.84 -4.07
C GLY A 11 -18.42 0.68 -4.12
N PHE A 12 -17.82 0.24 -3.01
CA PHE A 12 -16.37 0.07 -2.86
C PHE A 12 -16.01 -1.33 -2.38
N SER A 13 -14.80 -1.76 -2.73
CA SER A 13 -14.18 -2.95 -2.17
C SER A 13 -13.00 -2.59 -1.27
N MET A 14 -12.84 -3.34 -0.18
CA MET A 14 -11.72 -3.18 0.75
C MET A 14 -10.57 -4.09 0.35
N LEU A 15 -9.45 -3.51 -0.05
CA LEU A 15 -8.25 -4.24 -0.50
C LEU A 15 -7.05 -3.98 0.40
N ARG A 16 -6.17 -4.99 0.55
CA ARG A 16 -4.87 -4.78 1.21
C ARG A 16 -3.93 -4.13 0.22
N ALA A 17 -3.45 -2.94 0.57
CA ALA A 17 -2.47 -2.21 -0.23
C ALA A 17 -1.22 -1.93 0.58
N ILE A 18 -0.06 -2.02 -0.08
CA ILE A 18 1.22 -1.52 0.42
C ILE A 18 1.61 -0.27 -0.34
N ILE A 19 2.47 0.56 0.26
CA ILE A 19 3.05 1.73 -0.38
C ILE A 19 4.55 1.48 -0.55
N SER A 20 5.03 1.56 -1.78
CA SER A 20 6.38 1.16 -2.18
C SER A 20 7.02 2.26 -3.01
N GLN A 21 7.91 3.02 -2.38
CA GLN A 21 8.64 4.11 -3.06
C GLN A 21 9.68 3.57 -4.06
N SER A 22 10.08 2.30 -3.93
CA SER A 22 10.99 1.63 -4.87
C SER A 22 10.30 1.16 -6.15
N ALA A 23 8.98 0.95 -6.12
CA ALA A 23 8.23 0.61 -7.33
C ALA A 23 7.94 1.90 -8.11
N THR A 24 8.42 1.99 -9.36
CA THR A 24 8.17 3.17 -10.21
C THR A 24 6.67 3.38 -10.48
N MET A 25 5.92 2.28 -10.58
CA MET A 25 4.52 2.29 -10.97
C MET A 25 3.69 1.40 -10.05
N SER A 26 2.45 1.80 -9.83
CA SER A 26 1.49 1.04 -9.05
C SER A 26 1.12 -0.29 -9.74
N LYS A 27 0.81 -1.30 -8.95
CA LYS A 27 0.48 -2.65 -9.42
C LYS A 27 -0.75 -3.18 -8.69
N ILE A 28 -1.48 -4.06 -9.36
CA ILE A 28 -2.60 -4.81 -8.80
C ILE A 28 -2.44 -6.29 -9.15
N SER A 29 -2.71 -7.17 -8.20
CA SER A 29 -2.66 -8.61 -8.47
C SER A 29 -3.77 -9.01 -9.43
N TYR A 30 -3.52 -10.04 -10.24
CA TYR A 30 -4.50 -10.54 -11.20
C TYR A 30 -5.76 -11.05 -10.49
N ALA A 31 -5.59 -11.69 -9.32
CA ALA A 31 -6.69 -12.12 -8.48
C ALA A 31 -7.60 -10.95 -8.04
N ALA A 32 -7.02 -9.83 -7.60
CA ALA A 32 -7.79 -8.64 -7.22
C ALA A 32 -8.46 -7.99 -8.42
N PHE A 33 -7.73 -7.83 -9.54
CA PHE A 33 -8.25 -7.33 -10.80
C PHE A 33 -9.49 -8.12 -11.26
N ARG A 34 -9.39 -9.45 -11.28
CA ARG A 34 -10.49 -10.36 -11.67
C ARG A 34 -11.66 -10.29 -10.70
N ARG A 35 -11.40 -10.32 -9.39
CA ARG A 35 -12.45 -10.25 -8.36
C ARG A 35 -13.28 -8.97 -8.46
N LEU A 36 -12.62 -7.85 -8.78
CA LEU A 36 -13.27 -6.55 -8.92
C LEU A 36 -13.94 -6.32 -10.28
N GLY A 37 -13.75 -7.21 -11.25
CA GLY A 37 -14.33 -7.05 -12.59
C GLY A 37 -13.84 -5.82 -13.34
N LEU A 38 -12.60 -5.37 -13.08
CA LEU A 38 -12.07 -4.15 -13.67
C LEU A 38 -11.80 -4.31 -15.17
N GLN A 39 -11.87 -3.19 -15.90
CA GLN A 39 -11.53 -3.14 -17.31
C GLN A 39 -10.01 -3.02 -17.50
N SER A 40 -9.45 -3.78 -18.43
CA SER A 40 -8.04 -3.69 -18.77
C SER A 40 -7.78 -2.97 -20.10
N ARG A 41 -6.62 -2.32 -20.20
CA ARG A 41 -6.08 -1.74 -21.43
C ARG A 41 -4.70 -2.31 -21.68
N GLU A 42 -4.39 -2.61 -22.93
CA GLU A 42 -3.04 -3.08 -23.32
C GLU A 42 -2.21 -1.91 -23.86
N TYR A 43 -0.97 -1.83 -23.42
CA TYR A 43 0.00 -0.86 -23.92
C TYR A 43 1.41 -1.46 -23.90
N LYS A 44 2.08 -1.46 -25.06
CA LYS A 44 3.44 -2.02 -25.22
C LYS A 44 3.59 -3.46 -24.69
N GLY A 45 2.57 -4.30 -24.84
CA GLY A 45 2.58 -5.70 -24.39
C GLY A 45 2.25 -5.89 -22.90
N GLU A 46 2.02 -4.81 -22.17
CA GLU A 46 1.66 -4.84 -20.75
C GLU A 46 0.18 -4.51 -20.55
N ARG A 47 -0.43 -5.12 -19.52
CA ARG A 47 -1.85 -4.93 -19.20
C ARG A 47 -2.02 -3.98 -18.03
N PHE A 48 -2.85 -2.96 -18.21
CA PHE A 48 -3.11 -1.92 -17.22
C PHE A 48 -4.58 -1.89 -16.85
N THR A 49 -4.87 -1.41 -15.65
CA THR A 49 -6.22 -1.06 -15.20
C THR A 49 -6.20 0.28 -14.47
N THR A 50 -7.35 0.92 -14.41
CA THR A 50 -7.52 2.19 -13.70
C THR A 50 -8.58 2.03 -12.62
N PHE A 51 -8.31 2.53 -11.43
CA PHE A 51 -9.25 2.54 -10.32
C PHE A 51 -9.03 3.78 -9.45
N THR A 52 -9.97 4.06 -8.55
CA THR A 52 -9.86 5.14 -7.57
C THR A 52 -9.61 4.55 -6.20
N VAL A 53 -8.57 5.03 -5.51
CA VAL A 53 -8.24 4.67 -4.14
C VAL A 53 -8.71 5.76 -3.18
N SER A 54 -9.25 5.36 -2.03
CA SER A 54 -9.57 6.27 -0.93
C SER A 54 -9.23 5.64 0.43
N PRO A 55 -9.08 6.44 1.50
CA PRO A 55 -8.71 5.94 2.82
C PRO A 55 -9.78 4.99 3.34
N ARG A 56 -9.40 3.95 4.10
CA ARG A 56 -10.37 3.01 4.73
C ARG A 56 -11.41 3.74 5.59
N ARG A 57 -11.00 4.80 6.29
CA ARG A 57 -11.88 5.57 7.16
C ARG A 57 -12.80 6.47 6.31
N THR A 58 -14.07 6.51 6.68
CA THR A 58 -15.14 7.18 5.92
C THR A 58 -15.20 8.70 6.14
N ASN A 59 -14.42 9.24 7.08
CA ASN A 59 -14.40 10.67 7.42
C ASN A 59 -13.53 11.52 6.46
N SER A 60 -13.18 10.99 5.29
CA SER A 60 -12.36 11.68 4.31
C SER A 60 -12.97 11.51 2.93
N ASP A 61 -13.18 12.64 2.26
CA ASP A 61 -13.63 12.73 0.87
C ASP A 61 -12.44 12.68 -0.11
N TRP A 62 -11.22 12.54 0.40
CA TRP A 62 -10.04 12.45 -0.44
C TRP A 62 -10.03 11.12 -1.21
N SER A 63 -9.72 11.21 -2.50
CA SER A 63 -9.51 10.05 -3.36
C SER A 63 -8.48 10.35 -4.44
N LEU A 64 -7.89 9.30 -5.00
CA LEU A 64 -6.90 9.40 -6.07
C LEU A 64 -7.17 8.35 -7.14
N LYS A 65 -7.20 8.80 -8.39
CA LYS A 65 -7.24 7.91 -9.56
C LYS A 65 -5.84 7.33 -9.80
N VAL A 66 -5.75 6.01 -9.86
CA VAL A 66 -4.52 5.24 -9.99
C VAL A 66 -4.57 4.44 -11.28
N ASN A 67 -3.48 4.49 -12.05
CA ASN A 67 -3.23 3.56 -13.14
C ASN A 67 -2.27 2.50 -12.61
N ALA A 68 -2.64 1.22 -12.74
CA ALA A 68 -1.86 0.13 -12.19
C ALA A 68 -1.58 -0.93 -13.26
N LEU A 69 -0.37 -1.47 -13.23
CA LEU A 69 -0.01 -2.66 -13.98
C LEU A 69 -0.69 -3.89 -13.36
N ILE A 70 -1.28 -4.71 -14.20
CA ILE A 70 -1.85 -6.00 -13.80
C ILE A 70 -0.71 -7.01 -13.81
N ILE A 71 -0.40 -7.57 -12.65
CA ILE A 71 0.64 -8.60 -12.50
C ILE A 71 0.04 -9.88 -11.94
N GLU A 72 0.65 -11.03 -12.21
CA GLU A 72 0.16 -12.33 -11.73
C GLU A 72 0.06 -12.34 -10.20
N ASP A 73 1.17 -12.10 -9.51
CA ASP A 73 1.25 -12.18 -8.06
C ASP A 73 1.99 -10.99 -7.44
N LEU A 74 1.45 -10.51 -6.33
CA LEU A 74 2.12 -9.62 -5.39
C LEU A 74 2.63 -10.43 -4.19
N PRO A 75 3.70 -9.98 -3.52
CA PRO A 75 4.21 -10.66 -2.33
C PRO A 75 3.11 -10.77 -1.26
N ARG A 76 3.04 -11.90 -0.56
CA ARG A 76 2.07 -12.09 0.54
C ARG A 76 2.47 -11.37 1.83
N ARG A 77 3.77 -11.11 2.00
CA ARG A 77 4.35 -10.46 3.17
C ARG A 77 5.27 -9.34 2.72
N ILE A 78 5.29 -8.27 3.49
CA ILE A 78 6.24 -7.15 3.29
C ILE A 78 7.66 -7.60 3.64
N TYR A 79 7.79 -8.52 4.60
CA TYR A 79 9.08 -9.03 5.09
C TYR A 79 9.12 -10.55 4.94
N SER A 80 10.21 -11.05 4.36
CA SER A 80 10.55 -12.49 4.34
C SER A 80 10.83 -13.01 5.74
N ASP A 81 11.52 -12.19 6.54
CA ASP A 81 12.04 -12.56 7.85
C ASP A 81 11.16 -12.03 8.99
N PRO A 82 11.16 -12.71 10.15
CA PRO A 82 10.50 -12.21 11.35
C PRO A 82 11.14 -10.87 11.77
N ILE A 83 10.31 -9.83 11.93
CA ILE A 83 10.76 -8.57 12.50
C ILE A 83 10.91 -8.77 14.00
N LEU A 84 12.13 -8.59 14.54
CA LEU A 84 12.40 -8.73 15.97
C LEU A 84 11.74 -7.64 16.83
N GLU A 85 11.59 -6.43 16.28
CA GLU A 85 10.93 -5.30 16.94
C GLU A 85 9.84 -4.70 16.06
N ASP A 86 8.63 -4.53 16.61
CA ASP A 86 7.49 -3.98 15.87
C ASP A 86 7.58 -2.43 15.75
N PRO A 87 7.88 -1.87 14.55
CA PRO A 87 7.97 -0.41 14.36
C PRO A 87 6.62 0.30 14.58
N THR A 88 5.52 -0.45 14.58
CA THR A 88 4.17 0.08 14.78
C THR A 88 3.77 0.22 16.25
N ARG A 89 4.57 -0.31 17.19
CA ARG A 89 4.24 -0.35 18.63
C ARG A 89 3.94 1.02 19.22
N CYS A 90 4.64 2.06 18.76
CA CYS A 90 4.45 3.44 19.22
C CYS A 90 3.29 4.15 18.51
N PHE A 91 2.68 3.49 17.51
CA PHE A 91 1.66 4.06 16.63
C PHE A 91 0.27 3.46 16.85
N THR A 92 0.02 2.85 18.01
CA THR A 92 -1.27 2.24 18.37
C THR A 92 -2.46 3.21 18.28
N ASN A 93 -2.23 4.50 18.52
CA ASN A 93 -3.24 5.55 18.42
C ASN A 93 -3.34 6.18 17.02
N TYR A 94 -2.46 5.83 16.09
CA TYR A 94 -2.40 6.39 14.74
C TYR A 94 -2.99 5.44 13.71
N ALA A 95 -3.55 6.01 12.64
CA ALA A 95 -4.05 5.22 11.52
C ALA A 95 -2.86 4.73 10.68
N LEU A 96 -2.56 3.43 10.71
CA LEU A 96 -1.59 2.83 9.79
C LEU A 96 -2.19 2.67 8.39
N ALA A 97 -1.36 2.83 7.35
CA ALA A 97 -1.80 2.61 5.97
C ALA A 97 -2.15 1.14 5.70
N ASP A 98 -1.31 0.22 6.19
CA ASP A 98 -1.66 -1.18 6.37
C ASP A 98 -1.99 -1.44 7.86
N PRO A 99 -3.24 -1.77 8.23
CA PRO A 99 -3.61 -2.04 9.62
C PRO A 99 -3.02 -3.35 10.14
N ASP A 100 -2.56 -4.25 9.27
CA ASP A 100 -1.93 -5.51 9.65
C ASP A 100 -0.63 -5.74 8.85
N PRO A 101 0.41 -4.93 9.08
CA PRO A 101 1.65 -4.99 8.28
C PRO A 101 2.44 -6.29 8.52
N ARG A 102 2.15 -7.02 9.60
CA ARG A 102 2.76 -8.32 9.93
C ARG A 102 1.89 -9.50 9.51
N GLY A 103 0.68 -9.25 9.02
CA GLY A 103 -0.25 -10.26 8.55
C GLY A 103 0.21 -11.00 7.30
N ASN A 104 -0.28 -12.24 7.16
CA ASN A 104 0.02 -13.11 6.02
C ASN A 104 -1.06 -13.07 4.92
N SER A 105 -2.00 -12.14 5.02
CA SER A 105 -3.06 -11.95 4.02
C SER A 105 -2.44 -11.49 2.70
N PRO A 106 -2.87 -11.98 1.53
CA PRO A 106 -2.34 -11.54 0.25
C PRO A 106 -2.41 -10.01 0.10
N ILE A 107 -1.36 -9.41 -0.48
CA ILE A 107 -1.38 -8.01 -0.88
C ILE A 107 -2.08 -7.95 -2.23
N ASP A 108 -3.13 -7.12 -2.32
CA ASP A 108 -3.92 -6.96 -3.54
C ASP A 108 -3.35 -5.85 -4.43
N VAL A 109 -2.74 -4.82 -3.82
CA VAL A 109 -2.27 -3.61 -4.51
C VAL A 109 -0.91 -3.15 -3.95
N GLU A 110 -0.01 -2.77 -4.84
CA GLU A 110 1.21 -2.03 -4.51
C GLU A 110 1.08 -0.61 -5.08
N LEU A 111 1.03 0.41 -4.22
CA LEU A 111 1.02 1.81 -4.62
C LEU A 111 2.46 2.30 -4.78
N GLY A 112 2.85 2.58 -6.02
CA GLY A 112 4.21 2.97 -6.40
C GLY A 112 4.52 4.44 -6.19
N ALA A 113 5.71 4.85 -6.63
CA ALA A 113 6.18 6.23 -6.62
C ALA A 113 5.29 7.17 -7.46
N ASP A 114 4.64 6.64 -8.50
CA ASP A 114 3.64 7.32 -9.32
C ASP A 114 2.43 7.83 -8.52
N THR A 115 2.09 7.16 -7.42
CA THR A 115 0.99 7.55 -6.52
C THR A 115 1.48 8.14 -5.20
N TYR A 116 2.67 7.75 -4.74
CA TYR A 116 3.20 8.16 -3.44
C TYR A 116 3.28 9.68 -3.27
N SER A 117 3.72 10.39 -4.30
CA SER A 117 3.84 11.86 -4.27
C SER A 117 2.49 12.54 -4.03
N ALA A 118 1.40 12.00 -4.56
CA ALA A 118 0.05 12.56 -4.43
C ALA A 118 -0.62 12.22 -3.09
N ILE A 119 -0.20 11.14 -2.43
CA ILE A 119 -0.80 10.70 -1.14
C ILE A 119 -0.02 11.21 0.07
N ARG A 120 1.24 11.60 -0.10
CA ARG A 120 2.11 12.06 0.99
C ARG A 120 1.57 13.35 1.60
N LYS A 121 1.58 13.43 2.93
CA LYS A 121 1.33 14.67 3.69
C LYS A 121 2.64 15.23 4.19
N ASP A 122 2.61 16.49 4.61
CA ASP A 122 3.75 17.12 5.24
C ASP A 122 4.07 16.48 6.60
N GLY A 123 5.37 16.41 6.90
CA GLY A 123 5.90 15.91 8.16
C GLY A 123 6.21 14.41 8.18
N CYS A 124 7.05 14.05 9.15
CA CYS A 124 7.32 12.68 9.56
C CYS A 124 7.63 12.66 11.06
N THR A 125 7.56 11.48 11.68
CA THR A 125 7.87 11.30 13.10
C THR A 125 8.76 10.10 13.27
N ALA A 126 9.75 10.16 14.17
CA ALA A 126 10.60 9.01 14.48
C ALA A 126 9.76 7.88 15.09
N ALA A 127 9.96 6.65 14.62
CA ALA A 127 9.25 5.49 15.15
C ALA A 127 9.79 4.99 16.50
N GLY A 128 10.97 5.48 16.90
CA GLY A 128 11.65 5.08 18.13
C GLY A 128 12.31 3.70 18.07
N ILE A 129 12.48 3.14 16.86
CA ILE A 129 13.22 1.89 16.60
C ILE A 129 14.15 2.13 15.42
N GLY A 130 15.47 2.02 15.64
CA GLY A 130 16.46 2.35 14.61
C GLY A 130 16.32 3.76 14.08
N ASP A 131 16.51 3.90 12.76
CA ASP A 131 16.33 5.16 12.04
C ASP A 131 15.01 5.14 11.25
N VAL A 132 14.03 4.37 11.72
CA VAL A 132 12.72 4.26 11.10
C VAL A 132 11.95 5.55 11.31
N LEU A 133 11.49 6.14 10.22
CA LEU A 133 10.60 7.28 10.18
C LEU A 133 9.20 6.82 9.77
N ALA A 134 8.20 7.38 10.43
CA ALA A 134 6.79 7.25 10.09
C ALA A 134 6.35 8.48 9.29
N TYR A 135 6.01 8.27 8.02
CA TYR A 135 5.51 9.30 7.12
C TYR A 135 3.98 9.30 7.12
N ASN A 136 3.39 10.47 7.30
CA ASN A 136 1.94 10.64 7.25
C ASN A 136 1.49 10.68 5.78
N THR A 137 0.41 9.95 5.47
CA THR A 137 -0.20 9.97 4.14
C THR A 137 -1.71 10.13 4.25
N GLN A 138 -2.38 10.33 3.12
CA GLN A 138 -3.84 10.29 3.04
C GLN A 138 -4.41 8.92 3.46
N LEU A 139 -3.64 7.85 3.29
CA LEU A 139 -4.07 6.48 3.55
C LEU A 139 -3.70 5.99 4.96
N GLY A 140 -2.87 6.74 5.69
CA GLY A 140 -2.33 6.40 7.01
C GLY A 140 -0.81 6.48 7.07
N TYR A 141 -0.22 6.17 8.21
CA TYR A 141 1.23 6.19 8.40
C TYR A 141 1.90 5.02 7.67
N VAL A 142 3.04 5.33 7.03
CA VAL A 142 3.94 4.38 6.37
C VAL A 142 5.31 4.49 7.04
N PHE A 143 5.95 3.35 7.29
CA PHE A 143 7.26 3.30 7.92
C PHE A 143 8.34 3.08 6.87
N ALA A 144 9.41 3.86 6.94
CA ALA A 144 10.57 3.71 6.09
C ALA A 144 11.86 3.96 6.88
N GLY A 145 12.88 3.16 6.60
CA GLY A 145 14.18 3.25 7.26
C GLY A 145 14.61 1.90 7.87
N PRO A 146 15.89 1.79 8.25
CA PRO A 146 16.44 0.57 8.81
C PRO A 146 15.94 0.35 10.25
N ILE A 147 15.42 -0.85 10.50
CA ILE A 147 15.11 -1.33 11.85
C ILE A 147 16.43 -1.75 12.51
N LYS A 148 16.77 -1.15 13.67
CA LYS A 148 17.89 -1.66 14.49
C LYS A 148 17.57 -3.11 14.84
N ASN A 149 18.47 -4.04 14.48
CA ASN A 149 18.38 -5.49 14.69
C ASN A 149 17.70 -6.33 13.59
N MET A 150 17.58 -5.86 12.34
CA MET A 150 17.41 -6.81 11.24
C MET A 150 18.67 -7.71 11.19
N PRO A 151 18.57 -9.05 11.17
CA PRO A 151 19.75 -9.90 11.06
C PRO A 151 20.53 -9.44 9.83
N ARG A 152 21.75 -8.92 10.04
CA ARG A 152 22.66 -8.71 8.92
C ARG A 152 22.98 -10.12 8.42
N ASN A 153 22.50 -10.48 7.24
CA ASN A 153 23.08 -11.60 6.53
C ASN A 153 24.58 -11.26 6.41
N GLY A 154 25.38 -12.05 7.11
CA GLY A 154 26.84 -11.94 7.16
C GLY A 154 27.47 -12.23 5.81
#